data_AF-A0A1Z4C0G4-F1
#
_entry.id   AF-A0A1Z4C0G4-F1
#
_cell.length_a   1.000
_cell.length_b   1.000
_cell.length_c   1.000
_cell.angle_alpha   90.00
_cell.angle_beta   90.00
_cell.angle_gamma   90.00
#
_symmetry.space_group_name_H-M   'P 1'
#
loop_
_entity.id
_entity.type
_entity.pdbx_description
1 polymer ?
#
loop_
_entity_poly.entity_id
_entity_poly.type
_entity_poly.pdbx_seq_one_letter_code
_entity_poly.pdbx_strand_id
1 'polypeptide(L)' 'MQVTTGKPLVDAVRAGFVLKGTSFNRYCLDTGVDPSYARRVLMGITNGSNGLELVAKLIEASNAQPATDKDCEDERQVA' A
#
# COMPACT_ATOMS: atom_id res chain seq x y z
N MET A 1 0.97 -10.81 -11.62
CA MET A 1 0.14 -10.24 -10.52
C MET A 1 0.09 -8.75 -10.72
N GLN A 2 -1.07 -8.17 -11.04
CA GLN A 2 -1.21 -6.71 -11.12
C GLN A 2 -1.56 -6.22 -9.71
N VAL A 3 -0.59 -5.60 -9.03
CA VAL A 3 -0.84 -4.89 -7.78
C VAL A 3 -1.52 -3.58 -8.17
N THR A 4 -2.76 -3.37 -7.75
CA THR A 4 -3.51 -2.14 -7.96
C THR A 4 -2.89 -1.02 -7.12
N THR A 5 -1.99 -0.23 -7.72
CA THR A 5 -1.40 0.95 -7.09
C THR A 5 -2.44 2.07 -6.95
N GLY A 6 -2.44 2.80 -5.83
CA GLY A 6 -3.39 3.89 -5.60
C GLY A 6 -3.78 4.08 -4.14
N LYS A 7 -4.79 4.93 -3.90
CA LYS A 7 -5.36 5.18 -2.56
C LYS A 7 -5.74 3.89 -1.80
N PRO A 8 -6.41 2.88 -2.38
CA PRO A 8 -6.78 1.67 -1.64
C PRO A 8 -5.55 0.89 -1.14
N LEU A 9 -4.47 0.84 -1.92
CA LEU A 9 -3.23 0.18 -1.50
C LEU A 9 -2.56 0.91 -0.33
N VAL A 10 -2.54 2.26 -0.38
CA VAL A 10 -2.01 3.08 0.71
C VAL A 10 -2.78 2.84 2.00
N ASP A 11 -4.11 2.80 1.92
CA ASP A 11 -4.96 2.60 3.09
C ASP A 11 -4.82 1.17 3.65
N ALA A 12 -4.72 0.15 2.78
CA ALA A 12 -4.47 -1.24 3.19
C ALA A 12 -3.11 -1.40 3.90
N VAL A 13 -2.04 -0.81 3.36
CA VAL A 13 -0.71 -0.83 3.98
C VAL A 13 -0.73 -0.14 5.34
N ARG A 14 -1.40 1.02 5.45
CA ARG A 14 -1.57 1.72 6.73
C ARG A 14 -2.35 0.90 7.74
N ALA A 15 -3.47 0.31 7.33
CA ALA A 15 -4.28 -0.56 8.19
C ALA A 15 -3.47 -1.76 8.70
N GLY A 16 -2.68 -2.39 7.83
CA GLY A 16 -1.80 -3.50 8.22
C GLY A 16 -0.77 -3.11 9.28
N PHE A 17 -0.15 -1.94 9.15
CA PHE A 17 0.75 -1.43 10.19
C PHE A 17 0.04 -1.13 11.51
N VAL A 18 -1.15 -0.52 11.45
CA VAL A 18 -1.96 -0.23 12.64
C VAL A 18 -2.36 -1.52 13.37
N LEU A 19 -2.79 -2.56 12.64
CA LEU A 19 -3.13 -3.87 13.20
C LEU A 19 -1.94 -4.54 13.90
N LYS A 20 -0.71 -4.28 13.43
CA LYS A 20 0.53 -4.75 14.06
C LYS A 20 0.96 -3.90 15.27
N GLY A 21 0.25 -2.83 15.60
CA GLY A 21 0.63 -1.90 16.66
C GLY A 21 1.81 -0.99 16.31
N THR A 22 2.16 -0.88 15.02
CA THR A 22 3.16 0.07 14.52
C THR A 22 2.50 1.10 13.60
N SER A 23 3.28 2.00 13.03
CA SER A 23 2.77 2.95 12.03
C SER A 23 3.65 2.95 10.81
N PHE A 24 3.04 3.22 9.66
CA PHE A 24 3.75 3.41 8.39
C PHE A 24 4.94 4.37 8.53
N ASN A 25 4.74 5.48 9.25
CA ASN A 25 5.79 6.48 9.45
C ASN A 25 6.93 5.94 10.32
N ARG A 26 6.61 5.17 11.38
CA ARG A 26 7.61 4.51 12.22
C ARG A 26 8.43 3.49 11.44
N TYR A 27 7.78 2.69 10.59
CA TYR A 27 8.45 1.73 9.72
C TYR A 27 9.37 2.41 8.71
N CYS A 28 8.93 3.52 8.10
CA CYS A 28 9.76 4.34 7.22
C CYS A 28 11.01 4.87 7.93
N LEU A 29 10.86 5.39 9.16
CA LEU A 29 12.00 5.87 9.95
C LEU A 29 12.98 4.75 10.32
N ASP A 30 12.48 3.58 10.69
CA ASP A 30 13.29 2.41 11.07
C ASP A 30 14.10 1.87 9.88
N THR A 31 13.49 1.87 8.69
CA THR A 31 14.12 1.39 7.45
C THR A 31 14.91 2.46 6.69
N GLY A 32 14.89 3.71 7.16
CA GLY A 32 15.52 4.85 6.49
C GLY A 32 14.85 5.25 5.17
N VAL A 33 13.62 4.79 4.93
CA VAL A 33 12.84 5.11 3.74
C VAL A 33 12.14 6.45 3.94
N ASP A 34 12.26 7.36 2.97
CA ASP A 34 11.50 8.61 3.00
C ASP A 34 9.98 8.33 2.88
N PRO A 35 9.16 8.79 3.84
CA PRO A 35 7.72 8.51 3.84
C PRO A 35 6.98 9.18 2.67
N SER A 36 7.49 10.29 2.13
CA SER A 36 6.90 10.95 0.96
C SER A 36 7.19 10.16 -0.31
N TYR A 37 8.41 9.64 -0.44
CA TYR A 37 8.80 8.72 -1.51
C TYR A 37 7.98 7.44 -1.44
N ALA A 38 7.91 6.76 -0.29
CA ALA A 38 7.11 5.56 -0.11
C ALA A 38 5.64 5.76 -0.49
N ARG A 39 5.05 6.91 -0.11
CA ARG A 39 3.67 7.25 -0.50
C ARG A 39 3.51 7.45 -2.00
N ARG A 40 4.45 8.12 -2.67
CA ARG A 40 4.42 8.30 -4.14
C ARG A 40 4.53 6.97 -4.88
N VAL A 41 5.37 6.08 -4.38
CA VAL A 41 5.54 4.75 -4.95
C VAL A 41 4.26 3.90 -4.76
N LEU A 42 3.69 3.87 -3.55
CA LEU A 42 2.40 3.19 -3.29
C LEU A 42 1.23 3.75 -4.12
N MET A 43 1.27 5.05 -4.43
CA MET A 43 0.32 5.71 -5.32
C MET A 43 0.54 5.41 -6.81
N GLY A 44 1.62 4.71 -7.19
CA GLY A 44 1.94 4.44 -8.60
C GLY A 44 2.50 5.65 -9.36
N ILE A 45 2.89 6.73 -8.64
CA ILE A 45 3.50 7.93 -9.22
C ILE A 45 4.96 7.64 -9.62
N THR A 46 5.60 6.67 -8.97
CA THR A 46 6.99 6.31 -9.21
C THR A 46 7.10 4.82 -9.45
N ASN A 47 7.24 4.45 -10.74
CA ASN A 47 7.23 3.06 -11.22
C ASN A 47 8.63 2.57 -11.66
N GLY A 48 9.70 3.11 -11.08
CA GLY A 48 11.05 2.58 -11.29
C GLY A 48 11.25 1.23 -10.60
N SER A 49 12.26 0.46 -11.00
CA SER A 49 12.59 -0.85 -10.42
C SER A 49 12.67 -0.80 -8.88
N ASN A 50 13.37 0.19 -8.34
CA ASN A 50 13.50 0.42 -6.90
C ASN A 50 12.16 0.72 -6.22
N GLY A 51 11.22 1.34 -6.93
CA GLY A 51 9.89 1.63 -6.43
C GLY A 51 9.05 0.37 -6.31
N LEU A 52 9.05 -0.48 -7.32
CA LEU A 52 8.33 -1.76 -7.27
C LEU A 52 8.86 -2.66 -6.15
N GLU A 53 10.17 -2.69 -5.94
CA GLU A 53 10.77 -3.40 -4.80
C GLU A 53 10.33 -2.83 -3.45
N LEU A 54 10.26 -1.49 -3.33
CA LEU A 54 9.78 -0.85 -2.11
C LEU A 54 8.31 -1.17 -1.83
N VAL A 55 7.47 -1.22 -2.86
CA VAL A 55 6.06 -1.62 -2.72
C VAL A 55 5.95 -3.05 -2.22
N ALA A 56 6.72 -3.98 -2.79
CA ALA A 56 6.73 -5.37 -2.35
C ALA A 56 7.12 -5.47 -0.86
N LYS A 57 8.19 -4.78 -0.45
CA LYS A 57 8.63 -4.72 0.96
C LYS A 57 7.55 -4.14 1.89
N LEU A 58 6.87 -3.08 1.47
CA LEU A 58 5.81 -2.45 2.27
C LEU A 58 4.60 -3.36 2.43
N ILE A 59 4.17 -4.04 1.37
CA ILE A 59 3.05 -4.98 1.40
C ILE A 59 3.37 -6.16 2.33
N GLU A 60 4.57 -6.73 2.20
CA GLU A 60 5.05 -7.82 3.05
C GLU A 60 5.14 -7.37 4.52
N ALA A 61 5.74 -6.20 4.77
CA ALA A 61 5.91 -5.65 6.10
C ALA A 61 4.57 -5.30 6.77
N SER A 62 3.59 -4.80 6.02
CA SER A 62 2.27 -4.50 6.56
C SER A 62 1.36 -5.74 6.60
N ASN A 63 1.73 -6.84 5.95
CA ASN A 63 0.84 -7.96 5.65
C ASN A 63 -0.48 -7.49 4.99
N ALA A 64 -0.39 -6.45 4.17
CA ALA A 64 -1.57 -5.90 3.51
C ALA A 64 -2.00 -6.85 2.41
N GLN A 65 -3.30 -7.15 2.35
CA GLN A 65 -3.89 -7.76 1.17
C GLN A 65 -4.10 -6.61 0.18
N PRO A 66 -3.32 -6.51 -0.92
CA PRO A 66 -3.72 -5.62 -1.98
C PRO A 66 -5.09 -6.09 -2.42
N ALA A 67 -6.11 -5.24 -2.35
CA ALA A 67 -7.45 -5.58 -2.77
C ALA A 67 -7.37 -6.00 -4.24
N THR A 68 -7.30 -7.31 -4.47
CA THR A 68 -7.60 -7.89 -5.77
C THR A 68 -9.04 -7.51 -6.03
N ASP A 69 -9.32 -7.03 -7.23
CA ASP A 69 -10.62 -6.62 -7.77
C ASP A 69 -11.64 -7.78 -7.82
N LYS A 70 -11.79 -8.54 -6.73
CA LYS A 70 -12.76 -9.64 -6.57
C LYS A 70 -13.83 -9.36 -5.53
N ASP A 71 -13.77 -8.21 -4.86
CA ASP A 71 -14.82 -7.72 -3.96
C ASP A 71 -15.17 -6.26 -4.30
N CYS A 72 -15.47 -6.01 -5.57
CA CYS A 72 -16.20 -4.82 -6.01
C CYS A 72 -17.45 -5.25 -6.81
N GLU A 73 -18.20 -6.22 -6.28
CA GLU A 73 -19.64 -6.28 -6.47
C GLU A 73 -20.27 -5.95 -5.12
N ASP A 74 -20.33 -4.66 -4.78
CA ASP A 74 -21.51 -4.16 -4.07
C ASP A 74 -21.70 -2.65 -4.32
N GLU A 75 -22.92 -2.32 -4.73
CA GLU A 75 -23.56 -1.01 -4.69
C GLU A 75 -23.24 0.04 -5.77
N ARG A 76 -23.56 -0.28 -7.04
CA ARG A 76 -24.30 0.68 -7.88
C ARG A 76 -25.46 0.02 -8.63
N GLN A 77 -26.62 -0.06 -7.98
CA GLN A 77 -27.88 0.13 -8.70
C GLN A 77 -28.93 0.81 -7.81
N VAL A 78 -28.86 2.15 -7.76
CA VAL A 78 -30.03 2.99 -7.47
C VAL A 78 -30.81 3.11 -8.77
N ALA A 79 -32.01 2.52 -8.80
CA ALA A 79 -33.26 3.08 -9.33
C ALA A 79 -34.36 2.01 -9.25
#